data_AF-A0A3B8RUX2-F1
#
_entry.id   AF-A0A3B8RUX2-F1
#
_cell.length_a   1.000
_cell.length_b   1.000
_cell.length_c   1.000
_cell.angle_alpha   90.00
_cell.angle_beta   90.00
_cell.angle_gamma   90.00
#
_symmetry.space_group_name_H-M   'P 1'
#
loop_
_entity.id
_entity.type
_entity.pdbx_description
1 polymer ?
#
loop_
_entity_poly.entity_id
_entity_poly.type
_entity_poly.pdbx_seq_one_letter_code
_entity_poly.pdbx_strand_id
1 'polypeptide(L)'
;MVHFQALGSGLLADDIVGQRMNKTSEIIKIARDLANDTLEFHNIKGPGVGDHATREFMRNVRQTAHEVFGVDYSEKKISHNTNFAVDFWFPDEMTVVEFALTLRNSSSEFHKDIFKVLLAIDCGEKIQRLVFISKPGAIKRHNEPASKAIKSWLKTKYNVEMTIIELT
;
A
#
# COMPACT_ATOMS: atom_id res chain seq x y z
N MET A 1 -62.01 12.22 -7.19
CA MET A 1 -61.77 11.37 -6.01
C MET A 1 -61.72 9.95 -6.55
N VAL A 2 -60.62 9.22 -6.66
CA VAL A 2 -59.35 9.25 -5.92
C VAL A 2 -58.24 8.83 -6.89
N HIS A 3 -57.12 9.54 -6.86
CA HIS A 3 -55.85 9.12 -7.47
C HIS A 3 -55.28 7.94 -6.66
N PHE A 4 -54.72 6.95 -7.35
CA PHE A 4 -53.71 6.06 -6.76
C PHE A 4 -52.50 6.03 -7.71
N GLN A 5 -51.48 6.80 -7.34
CA GLN A 5 -50.13 6.64 -7.86
C GLN A 5 -49.51 5.44 -7.15
N ALA A 6 -49.09 4.42 -7.90
CA ALA A 6 -48.16 3.41 -7.38
C ALA A 6 -46.74 3.83 -7.79
N LEU A 7 -45.99 4.24 -6.77
CA LEU A 7 -44.61 4.65 -6.78
C LEU A 7 -43.67 3.45 -6.99
N GLY A 8 -42.62 3.66 -7.77
CA GLY A 8 -41.26 3.19 -7.47
C GLY A 8 -40.97 1.69 -7.57
N SER A 9 -40.64 1.22 -8.78
CA SER A 9 -39.87 -0.03 -8.98
C SER A 9 -38.45 0.21 -9.52
N GLY A 10 -37.94 1.45 -9.43
CA GLY A 10 -36.63 1.83 -9.98
C GLY A 10 -35.44 1.82 -9.02
N LEU A 11 -35.60 1.41 -7.76
CA LEU A 11 -34.59 1.59 -6.70
C LEU A 11 -33.76 0.34 -6.36
N LEU A 12 -33.78 -0.70 -7.20
CA LEU A 12 -33.06 -1.96 -6.91
C LEU A 12 -32.11 -2.43 -8.02
N ALA A 13 -32.02 -1.72 -9.15
CA ALA A 13 -31.16 -2.11 -10.27
C ALA A 13 -29.84 -1.32 -10.34
N ASP A 14 -29.79 -0.10 -9.79
CA ASP A 14 -28.63 0.78 -9.91
C ASP A 14 -27.60 0.64 -8.76
N ASP A 15 -27.97 0.02 -7.64
CA ASP A 15 -27.09 -0.17 -6.47
C ASP A 15 -26.13 -1.39 -6.60
N ILE A 16 -26.25 -2.18 -7.67
CA ILE A 16 -25.40 -3.35 -7.95
C ILE A 16 -24.32 -3.04 -9.01
N VAL A 17 -24.29 -1.81 -9.54
CA VAL A 17 -23.25 -1.36 -10.48
C VAL A 17 -21.98 -0.99 -9.72
N GLY A 18 -21.21 -2.02 -9.36
CA GLY A 18 -19.77 -1.96 -9.20
C GLY A 18 -19.25 -1.20 -7.98
N GLN A 19 -19.39 -1.78 -6.79
CA GLN A 19 -18.53 -1.40 -5.67
C GLN A 19 -17.09 -1.80 -6.03
N ARG A 20 -16.34 -0.86 -6.64
CA ARG A 20 -14.94 -1.07 -7.00
C ARG A 20 -14.17 -1.40 -5.73
N MET A 21 -13.60 -2.60 -5.67
CA MET A 21 -12.75 -3.02 -4.55
C MET A 21 -11.64 -2.00 -4.34
N ASN A 22 -11.50 -1.52 -3.10
CA ASN A 22 -10.37 -0.69 -2.70
C ASN A 22 -9.16 -1.61 -2.45
N LYS A 23 -8.28 -1.73 -3.44
CA LYS A 23 -7.11 -2.62 -3.44
C LYS A 23 -6.11 -2.23 -2.37
N THR A 24 -5.97 -0.93 -2.07
CA THR A 24 -5.12 -0.48 -0.96
C THR A 24 -5.65 -1.03 0.38
N SER A 25 -6.96 -0.95 0.62
CA SER A 25 -7.56 -1.53 1.84
C SER A 25 -7.44 -3.05 1.86
N GLU A 26 -7.64 -3.71 0.73
CA GLU A 26 -7.58 -5.18 0.65
C GLU A 26 -6.15 -5.69 0.82
N ILE A 27 -5.13 -5.04 0.25
CA ILE A 27 -3.73 -5.48 0.44
C ILE A 27 -3.28 -5.29 1.90
N ILE A 28 -3.76 -4.25 2.58
CA ILE A 28 -3.54 -4.06 4.02
C ILE A 28 -4.18 -5.20 4.81
N LYS A 29 -5.41 -5.61 4.44
CA LYS A 29 -6.12 -6.72 5.08
C LYS A 29 -5.38 -8.04 4.87
N ILE A 30 -5.02 -8.38 3.62
CA ILE A 30 -4.22 -9.56 3.29
C ILE A 30 -2.93 -9.62 4.12
N ALA A 31 -2.21 -8.49 4.20
CA ALA A 31 -0.97 -8.41 4.98
C ALA A 31 -1.20 -8.61 6.49
N ARG A 32 -2.30 -8.10 7.04
CA ARG A 32 -2.66 -8.30 8.46
C ARG A 32 -3.04 -9.74 8.75
N ASP A 33 -3.87 -10.33 7.92
CA ASP A 33 -4.32 -11.72 8.09
C ASP A 33 -3.10 -12.66 8.06
N LEU A 34 -2.20 -12.48 7.09
CA LEU A 34 -0.95 -13.25 7.02
C LEU A 34 -0.01 -13.00 8.20
N ALA A 35 0.07 -11.77 8.70
CA ALA A 35 0.91 -11.46 9.87
C ALA A 35 0.36 -12.15 11.14
N ASN A 36 -0.96 -12.19 11.29
CA ASN A 36 -1.64 -12.84 12.42
C ASN A 36 -1.51 -14.37 12.39
N ASP A 37 -1.53 -14.96 11.19
CA ASP A 37 -1.37 -16.41 11.00
C ASP A 37 0.10 -16.86 11.10
N THR A 38 1.05 -15.92 11.07
CA THR A 38 2.48 -16.22 11.14
C THR A 38 2.98 -16.18 12.58
N LEU A 39 3.30 -17.36 13.13
CA LEU A 39 3.91 -17.47 14.45
C LEU A 39 5.18 -16.61 14.54
N GLU A 40 5.29 -15.81 15.60
CA GLU A 40 6.45 -14.95 15.87
C GLU A 40 6.78 -13.94 14.74
N PHE A 41 5.78 -13.51 13.95
CA PHE A 41 5.99 -12.54 12.88
C PHE A 41 6.73 -11.27 13.33
N HIS A 42 6.41 -10.77 14.53
CA HIS A 42 7.01 -9.56 15.08
C HIS A 42 8.39 -9.76 15.70
N ASN A 43 8.84 -11.01 15.90
CA ASN A 43 10.14 -11.28 16.49
C ASN A 43 11.27 -10.79 15.55
N ILE A 44 12.30 -10.19 16.16
CA ILE A 44 13.50 -9.80 15.44
C ILE A 44 14.29 -11.08 15.16
N LYS A 45 14.32 -11.47 13.88
CA LYS A 45 15.15 -12.57 13.39
C LYS A 45 16.48 -11.99 12.92
N GLY A 46 17.60 -12.64 13.28
CA GLY A 46 18.94 -12.21 12.88
C GLY A 46 19.13 -12.20 11.35
N PRO A 47 20.28 -11.71 10.85
CA PRO A 47 20.60 -11.72 9.42
C PRO A 47 20.40 -13.10 8.77
N GLY A 48 19.94 -13.15 7.52
CA GLY A 48 19.64 -14.40 6.82
C GLY A 48 18.27 -14.98 7.19
N VAL A 49 18.03 -15.31 8.46
CA VAL A 49 16.73 -15.86 8.91
C VAL A 49 15.62 -14.82 8.78
N GLY A 50 15.91 -13.56 9.15
CA GLY A 50 14.98 -12.45 8.95
C GLY A 50 14.70 -12.18 7.48
N ASP A 51 15.72 -12.28 6.62
CA ASP A 51 15.56 -12.08 5.18
C ASP A 51 14.70 -13.18 4.55
N HIS A 52 14.90 -14.44 4.95
CA HIS A 52 14.08 -15.56 4.52
C HIS A 52 12.62 -15.37 4.93
N ALA A 53 12.38 -15.05 6.21
CA ALA A 53 11.02 -14.83 6.72
C ALA A 53 10.31 -13.67 6.00
N THR A 54 11.02 -12.56 5.74
CA THR A 54 10.47 -11.43 4.96
C THR A 54 10.15 -11.83 3.52
N ARG A 55 11.05 -12.57 2.85
CA ARG A 55 10.80 -13.03 1.47
C ARG A 55 9.63 -13.98 1.38
N GLU A 56 9.51 -14.90 2.33
CA GLU A 56 8.40 -15.85 2.42
C GLU A 56 7.07 -15.12 2.64
N PHE A 57 7.04 -14.19 3.61
CA PHE A 57 5.87 -13.35 3.85
C PHE A 57 5.46 -12.57 2.59
N MET A 58 6.41 -11.88 1.95
CA MET A 58 6.13 -11.11 0.73
C MET A 58 5.66 -11.98 -0.43
N ARG A 59 6.21 -13.19 -0.59
CA ARG A 59 5.73 -14.16 -1.59
C ARG A 59 4.27 -14.51 -1.32
N ASN A 60 3.89 -14.78 -0.07
CA ASN A 60 2.53 -15.14 0.29
C ASN A 60 1.57 -13.97 0.07
N VAL A 61 1.95 -12.75 0.47
CA VAL A 61 1.16 -11.53 0.19
C VAL A 61 0.90 -11.37 -1.31
N ARG A 62 1.93 -11.49 -2.15
CA ARG A 62 1.79 -11.35 -3.61
C ARG A 62 0.92 -12.45 -4.22
N GLN A 63 1.08 -13.69 -3.76
CA GLN A 63 0.27 -14.81 -4.21
C GLN A 63 -1.21 -14.59 -3.90
N THR A 64 -1.55 -14.29 -2.65
CA THR A 64 -2.93 -14.03 -2.23
C THR A 64 -3.50 -12.78 -2.93
N ALA A 65 -2.70 -11.72 -3.08
CA ALA A 65 -3.11 -10.52 -3.80
C ALA A 65 -3.43 -10.82 -5.28
N HIS A 66 -2.63 -11.66 -5.94
CA HIS A 66 -2.88 -12.06 -7.31
C HIS A 66 -4.19 -12.83 -7.45
N GLU A 67 -4.47 -13.75 -6.52
CA GLU A 67 -5.73 -14.52 -6.47
C GLU A 67 -6.94 -13.61 -6.24
N VAL A 68 -6.83 -12.61 -5.36
CA VAL A 68 -7.92 -11.69 -5.03
C VAL A 68 -8.17 -10.65 -6.14
N PHE A 69 -7.11 -10.09 -6.72
CA PHE A 69 -7.23 -9.01 -7.70
C PHE A 69 -7.40 -9.50 -9.14
N GLY A 70 -7.02 -10.74 -9.44
CA GLY A 70 -7.01 -11.31 -10.80
C GLY A 70 -5.99 -10.66 -11.74
N VAL A 71 -5.22 -9.69 -11.25
CA VAL A 71 -4.18 -8.94 -11.96
C VAL A 71 -2.98 -8.84 -11.04
N ASP A 72 -1.79 -9.13 -11.56
CA ASP A 72 -0.56 -8.90 -10.82
C ASP A 72 -0.22 -7.40 -10.81
N TYR A 73 -0.38 -6.77 -9.65
CA TYR A 73 0.01 -5.38 -9.37
C TYR A 73 1.36 -5.27 -8.65
N SER A 74 2.04 -6.40 -8.40
CA SER A 74 3.26 -6.43 -7.61
C SER A 74 4.52 -6.17 -8.43
N GLU A 75 5.59 -5.77 -7.74
CA GLU A 75 6.95 -5.59 -8.29
C GLU A 75 6.99 -4.74 -9.57
N LYS A 76 6.14 -3.71 -9.65
CA LYS A 76 6.03 -2.88 -10.86
C LYS A 76 7.16 -1.88 -10.95
N LYS A 77 7.79 -1.83 -12.11
CA LYS A 77 8.68 -0.73 -12.51
C LYS A 77 7.82 0.41 -13.01
N ILE A 78 7.66 1.43 -12.17
CA ILE A 78 6.83 2.61 -12.43
C ILE A 78 7.62 3.82 -12.96
N SER A 79 8.94 3.66 -13.13
CA SER A 79 9.80 4.65 -13.79
C SER A 79 10.57 3.95 -14.90
N HIS A 80 10.56 4.51 -16.11
CA HIS A 80 11.31 3.95 -17.24
C HIS A 80 12.81 4.27 -17.18
N ASN A 81 13.22 5.17 -16.26
CA ASN A 81 14.60 5.62 -16.11
C ASN A 81 15.39 4.82 -15.06
N THR A 82 14.74 3.89 -14.33
CA THR A 82 15.41 3.05 -13.33
C THR A 82 14.91 1.61 -13.40
N ASN A 83 15.67 0.71 -12.78
CA ASN A 83 15.24 -0.67 -12.56
C ASN A 83 14.53 -0.89 -11.21
N PHE A 84 14.19 0.19 -10.49
CA PHE A 84 13.53 0.05 -9.20
C PHE A 84 12.08 -0.39 -9.40
N ALA A 85 11.69 -1.40 -8.63
CA ALA A 85 10.32 -1.83 -8.47
C ALA A 85 9.76 -1.32 -7.14
N VAL A 86 8.47 -1.01 -7.15
CA VAL A 86 7.67 -0.85 -5.94
C VAL A 86 6.97 -2.16 -5.61
N ASP A 87 6.70 -2.42 -4.33
CA ASP A 87 6.06 -3.69 -3.94
C ASP A 87 4.69 -3.85 -4.59
N PHE A 88 3.86 -2.79 -4.61
CA PHE A 88 2.61 -2.74 -5.38
C PHE A 88 2.34 -1.36 -5.99
N TRP A 89 1.75 -1.36 -7.19
CA TRP A 89 1.25 -0.17 -7.87
C TRP A 89 -0.22 -0.33 -8.29
N PHE A 90 -1.10 0.51 -7.74
CA PHE A 90 -2.52 0.55 -8.07
C PHE A 90 -2.82 1.81 -8.89
N PRO A 91 -2.77 1.74 -10.24
CA PRO A 91 -2.86 2.92 -11.09
C PRO A 91 -4.21 3.62 -11.00
N ASP A 92 -5.29 2.86 -10.79
CA ASP A 92 -6.64 3.42 -10.66
C ASP A 92 -6.89 4.11 -9.32
N GLU A 93 -6.07 3.80 -8.32
CA GLU A 93 -6.08 4.47 -7.02
C GLU A 93 -4.94 5.49 -6.89
N MET A 94 -4.12 5.66 -7.95
CA MET A 94 -2.91 6.50 -7.93
C MET A 94 -2.04 6.23 -6.69
N THR A 95 -1.93 4.95 -6.31
CA THR A 95 -1.36 4.52 -5.02
C THR A 95 -0.21 3.55 -5.19
N VAL A 96 0.93 3.91 -4.62
CA VAL A 96 2.06 3.00 -4.39
C VAL A 96 1.96 2.45 -2.97
N VAL A 97 2.20 1.15 -2.82
CA VAL A 97 2.33 0.50 -1.51
C VAL A 97 3.71 -0.15 -1.40
N GLU A 98 4.38 0.08 -0.27
CA GLU A 98 5.71 -0.46 0.05
C GLU A 98 5.69 -1.13 1.43
N PHE A 99 6.31 -2.30 1.54
CA PHE A 99 6.40 -3.11 2.75
C PHE A 99 7.74 -2.86 3.45
N ALA A 100 7.73 -1.95 4.43
CA ALA A 100 8.88 -1.63 5.27
C ALA A 100 8.89 -2.51 6.53
N LEU A 101 9.26 -3.79 6.38
CA LEU A 101 9.21 -4.81 7.45
C LEU A 101 10.47 -4.86 8.33
N THR A 102 11.54 -4.14 7.98
CA THR A 102 12.73 -3.99 8.83
C THR A 102 12.74 -2.63 9.53
N LEU A 103 13.00 -2.65 10.84
CA LEU A 103 13.27 -1.43 11.61
C LEU A 103 14.77 -1.07 11.60
N ARG A 104 15.63 -2.03 11.23
CA ARG A 104 17.07 -1.83 11.08
C ARG A 104 17.32 -1.18 9.72
N ASN A 105 17.84 0.05 9.71
CA ASN A 105 18.03 0.90 8.52
C ASN A 105 16.74 1.42 7.86
N SER A 106 15.62 1.44 8.59
CA SER A 106 14.30 1.88 8.10
C SER A 106 14.34 3.24 7.41
N SER A 107 15.18 4.17 7.86
CA SER A 107 15.29 5.50 7.23
C SER A 107 15.85 5.46 5.82
N SER A 108 16.78 4.54 5.52
CA SER A 108 17.38 4.44 4.18
C SER A 108 16.41 3.84 3.16
N GLU A 109 15.64 2.83 3.56
CA GLU A 109 14.59 2.24 2.73
C GLU A 109 13.43 3.23 2.55
N PHE A 110 12.98 3.86 3.63
CA PHE A 110 11.97 4.91 3.60
C PHE A 110 12.31 6.03 2.60
N HIS A 111 13.55 6.56 2.64
CA HIS A 111 13.97 7.58 1.68
C HIS A 111 14.07 7.03 0.24
N LYS A 112 14.59 5.81 0.08
CA LYS A 112 14.69 5.18 -1.25
C LYS A 112 13.32 5.02 -1.91
N ASP A 113 12.33 4.56 -1.16
CA ASP A 113 10.97 4.35 -1.67
C ASP A 113 10.28 5.67 -2.04
N ILE A 114 10.55 6.74 -1.28
CA ILE A 114 10.15 8.10 -1.67
C ILE A 114 10.79 8.48 -3.02
N PHE A 115 12.09 8.24 -3.20
CA PHE A 115 12.75 8.56 -4.47
C PHE A 115 12.20 7.75 -5.64
N LYS A 116 11.78 6.49 -5.45
CA LYS A 116 11.10 5.73 -6.51
C LYS A 116 9.84 6.45 -6.98
N VAL A 117 9.02 6.93 -6.04
CA VAL A 117 7.78 7.67 -6.34
C VAL A 117 8.09 8.99 -7.06
N LEU A 118 9.07 9.75 -6.59
CA LEU A 118 9.46 11.01 -7.23
C LEU A 118 9.94 10.80 -8.67
N LEU A 119 10.79 9.79 -8.90
CA LEU A 119 11.28 9.47 -10.24
C LEU A 119 10.17 8.96 -11.17
N ALA A 120 9.15 8.28 -10.63
CA ALA A 120 7.98 7.88 -11.40
C ALA A 120 7.12 9.08 -11.79
N ILE A 121 6.91 10.04 -10.87
CA ILE A 121 6.22 11.31 -11.15
C ILE A 121 6.97 12.10 -12.24
N ASP A 122 8.29 12.20 -12.15
CA ASP A 122 9.11 12.86 -13.18
C ASP A 122 9.01 12.17 -14.55
N CYS A 123 8.64 10.88 -14.57
CA CYS A 123 8.37 10.10 -15.78
C CYS A 123 6.93 10.21 -16.28
N GLY A 124 6.07 11.00 -15.62
CA GLY A 124 4.68 11.22 -16.00
C GLY A 124 3.65 10.35 -15.29
N GLU A 125 4.06 9.49 -14.34
CA GLU A 125 3.11 8.72 -13.54
C GLU A 125 2.28 9.62 -12.61
N LYS A 126 1.00 9.30 -12.50
CA LYS A 126 0.07 10.03 -11.62
C LYS A 126 -0.02 9.34 -10.27
N ILE A 127 0.84 9.71 -9.35
CA ILE A 127 0.88 9.17 -7.98
C ILE A 127 0.36 10.23 -7.01
N GLN A 128 -0.60 9.86 -6.17
CA GLN A 128 -1.18 10.74 -5.14
C GLN A 128 -1.03 10.16 -3.73
N ARG A 129 -0.79 8.84 -3.60
CA ARG A 129 -0.61 8.19 -2.30
C ARG A 129 0.60 7.27 -2.30
N LEU A 130 1.35 7.34 -1.21
CA LEU A 130 2.42 6.39 -0.86
C LEU A 130 2.09 5.78 0.50
N VAL A 131 1.78 4.49 0.53
CA VAL A 131 1.40 3.77 1.74
C VAL A 131 2.53 2.84 2.15
N PHE A 132 3.06 3.03 3.35
CA PHE A 132 3.97 2.07 3.97
C PHE A 132 3.19 1.09 4.84
N ILE A 133 3.40 -0.20 4.63
CA ILE A 133 2.94 -1.27 5.52
C ILE A 133 4.16 -1.76 6.31
N SER A 134 4.07 -1.73 7.64
CA SER A 134 5.24 -1.91 8.50
C SER A 134 4.94 -2.72 9.76
N LYS A 135 6.00 -3.13 10.44
CA LYS A 135 5.91 -3.71 11.80
C LYS A 135 5.58 -2.62 12.85
N PRO A 136 5.04 -3.02 14.03
CA PRO A 136 4.81 -2.10 15.13
C PRO A 136 6.05 -1.26 15.49
N GLY A 137 5.84 0.04 15.75
CA GLY A 137 6.89 1.01 16.06
C GLY A 137 7.29 1.94 14.89
N ALA A 138 6.88 1.62 13.66
CA ALA A 138 7.11 2.46 12.49
C ALA A 138 6.41 3.84 12.57
N ILE A 139 5.18 3.90 13.09
CA ILE A 139 4.46 5.16 13.29
C ILE A 139 5.24 6.07 14.24
N LYS A 140 5.71 5.51 15.37
CA LYS A 140 6.52 6.26 16.34
C LYS A 140 7.80 6.80 15.70
N ARG A 141 8.52 5.95 14.98
CA ARG A 141 9.76 6.30 14.24
C ARG A 141 9.52 7.43 13.25
N HIS A 142 8.47 7.33 12.44
CA HIS A 142 8.17 8.31 11.40
C HIS A 142 7.29 9.48 11.87
N ASN A 143 7.15 9.62 13.19
CA ASN A 143 6.68 10.83 13.87
C ASN A 143 7.85 11.71 14.36
N GLU A 144 9.10 11.31 14.13
CA GLU A 144 10.28 12.13 14.34
C GLU A 144 10.29 13.36 13.40
N PRO A 145 10.94 14.48 13.80
CA PRO A 145 10.88 15.75 13.05
C PRO A 145 11.25 15.64 11.57
N ALA A 146 12.32 14.90 11.24
CA ALA A 146 12.76 14.74 9.85
C ALA A 146 11.69 14.04 8.98
N SER A 147 11.12 12.94 9.46
CA SER A 147 10.05 12.23 8.74
C SER A 147 8.80 13.10 8.56
N LYS A 148 8.44 13.90 9.57
CA LYS A 148 7.32 14.86 9.47
C LYS A 148 7.58 15.95 8.42
N ALA A 149 8.79 16.52 8.41
CA ALA A 149 9.17 17.53 7.43
C ALA A 149 9.10 16.96 6.00
N ILE A 150 9.60 15.73 5.79
CA ILE A 150 9.54 15.04 4.50
C ILE A 150 8.09 14.76 4.06
N LYS A 151 7.23 14.25 4.94
CA LYS A 151 5.81 14.01 4.65
C LYS A 151 5.09 15.30 4.23
N SER A 152 5.32 16.38 4.98
CA SER A 152 4.75 17.71 4.67
C SER A 152 5.25 18.23 3.33
N TRP A 153 6.56 18.09 3.07
CA TRP A 153 7.16 18.48 1.80
C TRP A 153 6.59 17.69 0.61
N LEU A 154 6.44 16.37 0.72
CA LEU A 154 5.83 15.54 -0.32
C LEU A 154 4.41 15.97 -0.64
N LYS A 155 3.60 16.23 0.40
CA LYS A 155 2.22 16.67 0.22
C LYS A 155 2.15 18.05 -0.42
N THR A 156 2.96 19.00 0.02
CA THR A 156 2.91 20.39 -0.48
C THR A 156 3.52 20.56 -1.86
N LYS A 157 4.62 19.86 -2.16
CA LYS A 157 5.37 20.01 -3.40
C LYS A 157 4.85 19.12 -4.53
N TYR A 158 4.42 17.89 -4.22
CA TYR A 158 4.06 16.87 -5.21
C TYR A 158 2.61 16.39 -5.08
N ASN A 159 1.85 16.90 -4.11
CA ASN A 159 0.51 16.40 -3.78
C ASN A 159 0.47 14.90 -3.46
N VAL A 160 1.57 14.35 -2.94
CA VAL A 160 1.64 12.94 -2.51
C VAL A 160 1.35 12.87 -1.01
N GLU A 161 0.25 12.20 -0.66
CA GLU A 161 -0.06 11.86 0.72
C GLU A 161 0.66 10.57 1.13
N MET A 162 1.39 10.64 2.24
CA MET A 162 2.10 9.48 2.76
C MET A 162 1.45 8.97 4.05
N THR A 163 1.09 7.70 4.05
CA THR A 163 0.48 7.02 5.20
C THR A 163 1.37 5.87 5.65
N ILE A 164 1.38 5.60 6.96
CA ILE A 164 2.10 4.46 7.54
C ILE A 164 1.07 3.64 8.31
N ILE A 165 1.00 2.36 7.96
CA ILE A 165 0.09 1.38 8.52
C ILE A 165 0.93 0.32 9.22
N GLU A 166 0.67 0.12 10.51
CA GLU A 166 1.29 -0.99 11.24
C GLU A 166 0.41 -2.25 11.11
N LEU A 167 1.08 -3.39 10.96
CA LEU A 167 0.50 -4.71 11.09
C LEU A 167 0.40 -5.02 12.59
N THR A 168 -0.83 -5.03 13.12
CA THR A 168 -1.19 -5.21 14.53
C THR A 168 -2.42 -6.09 14.63
#